data_AF-A0A089GRC5-F1
#
_entry.id   AF-A0A089GRC5-F1
#
_cell.length_a   1.000
_cell.length_b   1.000
_cell.length_c   1.000
_cell.angle_alpha   90.00
_cell.angle_beta   90.00
_cell.angle_gamma   90.00
#
_symmetry.space_group_name_H-M   'P 1'
#
loop_
_entity.id
_entity.type
_entity.pdbx_description
1 polymer ?
#
loop_
_entity_poly.entity_id
_entity_poly.type
_entity_poly.pdbx_seq_one_letter_code
_entity_poly.pdbx_strand_id
1 'polypeptide(L)' 'FFLVAILFLLFDLEIALLLPTPWTLQLLNPASTFTWASIIIILLTLGLAYEWLQGGLEWAE' A
#
# COMPACT_ATOMS: atom_id res chain seq x y z
N PHE A 1 0.33 -14.67 -13.81
CA PHE A 1 0.24 -15.29 -12.47
C PHE A 1 1.41 -14.99 -11.55
N PHE A 2 2.68 -15.20 -11.94
CA PHE A 2 3.82 -14.93 -11.05
C PHE A 2 3.92 -13.46 -10.58
N LEU A 3 3.74 -12.50 -11.49
CA LEU A 3 3.76 -11.06 -11.18
C LEU A 3 2.72 -10.68 -10.12
N VAL A 4 1.50 -11.23 -10.24
CA VAL A 4 0.40 -11.00 -9.29
C VAL A 4 0.75 -11.50 -7.88
N ALA A 5 1.49 -12.61 -7.75
CA ALA A 5 1.93 -13.12 -6.45
C ALA A 5 2.96 -12.19 -5.78
N ILE A 6 3.87 -11.60 -6.54
CA ILE A 6 4.82 -10.60 -6.02
C ILE A 6 4.08 -9.33 -5.61
N LEU A 7 3.15 -8.85 -6.43
CA LEU A 7 2.32 -7.69 -6.12
C LEU A 7 1.51 -7.92 -4.83
N PHE A 8 0.90 -9.09 -4.68
CA PHE A 8 0.19 -9.47 -3.46
C PHE A 8 1.10 -9.47 -2.22
N LEU A 9 2.31 -10.02 -2.34
CA LEU A 9 3.27 -10.07 -1.22
C LEU A 9 3.75 -8.67 -0.81
N LEU A 10 4.00 -7.79 -1.79
CA LEU A 10 4.35 -6.39 -1.53
C LEU A 10 3.20 -5.62 -0.88
N PHE A 11 1.97 -5.83 -1.36
CA PHE A 11 0.78 -5.19 -0.82
C PHE A 11 0.48 -5.63 0.62
N ASP A 12 0.65 -6.91 0.93
CA ASP A 12 0.49 -7.46 2.28
C ASP A 12 1.52 -6.86 3.26
N LEU A 13 2.76 -6.67 2.80
CA LEU A 13 3.81 -6.00 3.59
C LEU A 13 3.48 -4.52 3.87
N GLU A 14 2.99 -3.78 2.87
CA GLU A 14 2.62 -2.37 3.05
C GLU A 14 1.39 -2.20 3.95
N ILE A 15 0.43 -3.12 3.89
CA ILE A 15 -0.70 -3.14 4.84
C ILE A 15 -0.22 -3.47 6.26
N ALA A 16 0.72 -4.40 6.43
CA ALA A 16 1.30 -4.69 7.74
C ALA A 16 1.96 -3.45 8.36
N LEU A 17 2.57 -2.57 7.55
CA LEU A 17 3.10 -1.29 7.99
C LEU A 17 2.01 -0.26 8.36
N LEU A 18 0.83 -0.33 7.75
CA LEU A 18 -0.32 0.53 8.08
C LEU A 18 -1.13 0.03 9.29
N LEU A 19 -1.07 -1.26 9.62
CA LEU A 19 -1.83 -1.86 10.73
C LEU A 19 -1.65 -1.19 12.10
N PRO A 20 -0.45 -0.70 12.51
CA PRO A 20 -0.31 -0.03 13.80
C PRO A 20 -0.86 1.41 13.83
N THR A 21 -1.28 1.98 12.69
CA THR A 21 -1.74 3.38 12.63
C THR A 21 -2.88 3.74 13.58
N PRO A 22 -3.87 2.87 13.89
CA PRO A 22 -4.91 3.20 14.87
C PRO A 22 -4.36 3.40 16.28
N TRP A 23 -3.32 2.64 16.67
CA TRP A 23 -2.67 2.82 17.97
C TRP A 23 -1.85 4.10 18.03
N THR A 24 -1.27 4.52 16.90
CA THR A 24 -0.49 5.75 16.83
C THR A 24 -1.32 7.04 16.94
N LEU A 25 -2.64 6.97 16.73
CA LEU A 25 -3.54 8.12 16.93
C LEU A 25 -3.63 8.56 18.41
N GLN A 26 -3.22 7.69 19.35
CA GLN A 26 -3.19 7.99 20.78
C GLN A 26 -1.92 8.75 21.21
N LEU A 27 -0.95 8.95 20.30
CA LEU A 27 0.29 9.68 20.58
C LEU A 27 0.11 11.20 20.52
N LEU A 28 1.08 11.92 21.10
CA LEU A 28 1.11 13.38 21.22
C LEU A 28 1.00 14.16 19.88
N ASN A 29 1.28 13.53 18.74
CA ASN A 29 1.22 14.17 17.43
C ASN A 29 0.47 13.32 16.39
N PRO A 30 -0.87 13.33 16.40
CA PRO A 30 -1.67 12.57 15.44
C PRO A 30 -1.57 13.13 14.00
N ALA A 31 -1.28 14.42 13.85
CA ALA A 31 -1.16 15.08 12.54
C ALA A 31 0.06 14.57 11.74
N SER A 32 1.20 14.38 12.40
CA SER A 32 2.38 13.79 11.73
C SER A 32 2.12 12.36 11.30
N THR A 33 1.47 11.55 12.14
CA THR A 33 1.17 10.16 11.79
C THR A 33 0.18 10.05 10.64
N PHE A 34 -0.84 10.92 10.61
CA PHE A 34 -1.77 10.99 9.49
C PHE A 34 -1.07 11.33 8.17
N THR A 35 -0.07 12.22 8.22
CA THR A 35 0.74 12.57 7.03
C THR A 35 1.57 11.38 6.54
N TRP A 36 2.19 10.63 7.46
CA TRP A 36 2.93 9.42 7.09
C TRP A 36 2.01 8.32 6.52
N ALA A 37 0.86 8.09 7.15
CA ALA A 37 -0.12 7.11 6.67
C ALA A 37 -0.65 7.48 5.28
N SER A 38 -0.92 8.76 5.01
CA SER A 38 -1.39 9.21 3.70
C SER A 38 -0.31 9.05 2.61
N ILE A 39 0.95 9.32 2.93
CA ILE A 39 2.08 9.08 2.01
C ILE A 39 2.15 7.60 1.61
N ILE A 40 2.05 6.67 2.58
CA ILE A 40 2.08 5.23 2.31
C ILE A 40 0.91 4.82 1.41
N ILE A 41 -0.31 5.28 1.70
CA ILE A 41 -1.49 4.98 0.87
C ILE A 41 -1.33 5.53 -0.56
N ILE A 42 -0.78 6.74 -0.73
CA ILE A 42 -0.52 7.31 -2.05
C ILE A 42 0.51 6.47 -2.81
N LEU A 43 1.58 6.03 -2.16
CA LEU A 43 2.59 5.15 -2.76
C LEU A 43 1.98 3.83 -3.24
N LEU A 44 1.19 3.19 -2.37
CA LEU A 44 0.49 1.94 -2.64
C LEU A 44 -0.47 2.07 -3.84
N THR A 45 -1.26 3.14 -3.88
CA THR A 45 -2.20 3.39 -4.99
C THR A 45 -1.50 3.72 -6.30
N LEU A 46 -0.40 4.47 -6.27
CA LEU A 46 0.42 4.76 -7.45
C LEU A 46 1.11 3.51 -7.99
N GLY A 47 1.68 2.67 -7.11
CA GLY A 47 2.30 1.41 -7.50
C GLY A 47 1.30 0.46 -8.16
N LEU A 48 0.10 0.32 -7.59
CA LEU A 48 -0.99 -0.45 -8.18
C LEU A 48 -1.42 0.11 -9.54
N ALA A 49 -1.57 1.43 -9.66
CA ALA A 49 -1.95 2.07 -10.91
C ALA A 49 -0.89 1.88 -12.01
N TYR A 50 0.40 1.92 -11.66
CA TYR A 50 1.49 1.65 -12.59
C TYR A 50 1.43 0.21 -13.12
N GLU A 51 1.29 -0.77 -12.23
CA GLU A 51 1.18 -2.19 -12.60
C GLU A 51 -0.08 -2.48 -13.41
N TRP A 52 -1.18 -1.77 -13.11
CA TRP A 52 -2.39 -1.83 -13.93
C TRP A 52 -2.13 -1.34 -15.35
N LEU A 53 -1.51 -0.16 -15.51
CA LEU A 53 -1.23 0.43 -16.83
C LEU A 53 -0.26 -0.42 -17.65
N GLN A 54 0.64 -1.16 -17.01
CA GLN A 54 1.55 -2.09 -17.68
C GLN A 54 0.89 -3.43 -18.06
N GLY A 55 -0.41 -3.59 -17.78
CA GLY A 55 -1.14 -4.83 -18.07
C GLY A 55 -0.76 -5.99 -17.15
N GLY A 56 -0.10 -5.73 -16.02
CA GLY A 56 0.27 -6.76 -15.04
C GLY A 56 -0.92 -7.44 -14.36
N LEU A 57 -2.09 -6.80 -14.45
CA LEU A 57 -3.38 -7.27 -13.95
C LEU A 57 -4.31 -7.83 -15.05
N GLU A 58 -3.90 -7.76 -16.33
CA GLU A 58 -4.66 -8.43 -17.38
C GLU A 58 -4.51 -9.93 -17.17
N TRP A 59 -5.65 -10.58 -16.94
CA TRP A 59 -5.71 -12.02 -16.84
C TRP A 59 -5.25 -12.56 -18.18
N ALA A 60 -4.17 -13.35 -18.16
CA ALA A 60 -3.77 -14.09 -19.35
C ALA A 60 -4.94 -15.01 -19.72
N GLU A 61 -5.64 -14.67 -20.80
CA GLU A 61 -6.27 -15.68 -21.66
C GLU A 61 -5.19 -16.53 -22.33
#